data_AF-A0A9P3QE62-F1
#
_entry.id   AF-A0A9P3QE62-F1
#
_cell.length_a   1.000
_cell.length_b   1.000
_cell.length_c   1.000
_cell.angle_alpha   90.00
_cell.angle_beta   90.00
_cell.angle_gamma   90.00
#
_symmetry.space_group_name_H-M   'P 1'
#
loop_
_entity.id
_entity.type
_entity.pdbx_description
1 polymer ?
#
loop_
_entity_poly.entity_id
_entity_poly.type
_entity_poly.pdbx_seq_one_letter_code
_entity_poly.pdbx_strand_id
1 'polypeptide(L)'
;MKRVRQRLAAEVRSLRGANAEAVIRRLTPIIRGWSAYYRNAVSKEAFATLDHHLWQHLYRWALRSHQNKPRHWVVNRYFGKFNPSRQDRWVFGDRDSGIYLRQFVWTKIVRHRLVMGTASPDDPALDQYWEDRRRKTYSLLGGVTASLLLRQQGRCPACDTFLLSADHGPQSPQEWGQWTSTLTRALRKSAVVMDATQGDHPTAHRLMHAHCRQREHRNRQRVQPIQ
;
A
#
# COMPACT_ATOMS: atom_id res chain seq x y z
N MET A 1 12.46 -4.02 15.38
CA MET A 1 11.89 -5.33 14.98
C MET A 1 11.17 -6.12 16.09
N LYS A 2 11.55 -6.03 17.38
CA LYS A 2 10.86 -6.78 18.46
C LYS A 2 9.34 -6.53 18.53
N ARG A 3 8.90 -5.27 18.39
CA ARG A 3 7.47 -4.88 18.43
C ARG A 3 6.62 -5.54 17.34
N VAL A 4 7.05 -5.49 16.06
CA VAL A 4 6.30 -6.13 14.97
C VAL A 4 6.23 -7.65 15.12
N ARG A 5 7.31 -8.26 15.60
CA ARG A 5 7.36 -9.69 15.91
C ARG A 5 6.29 -10.08 16.94
N GLN A 6 6.22 -9.33 18.04
CA GLN A 6 5.20 -9.52 19.08
C GLN A 6 3.78 -9.28 18.55
N ARG A 7 3.59 -8.23 17.74
CA ARG A 7 2.29 -7.94 17.13
C ARG A 7 1.83 -9.07 16.21
N LEU A 8 2.67 -9.53 15.29
CA LEU A 8 2.36 -10.66 14.40
C LEU A 8 2.00 -11.91 15.20
N ALA A 9 2.73 -12.20 16.27
CA ALA A 9 2.42 -13.30 17.17
C ALA A 9 1.06 -13.18 17.85
N ALA A 10 0.72 -11.97 18.30
CA ALA A 10 -0.56 -11.69 18.94
C ALA A 10 -1.73 -11.84 17.94
N GLU A 11 -1.58 -11.32 16.73
CA GLU A 11 -2.61 -11.40 15.67
C GLU A 11 -2.86 -12.86 15.25
N VAL A 12 -1.81 -13.66 15.02
CA VAL A 12 -2.00 -15.08 14.70
C VAL A 12 -2.66 -15.83 15.86
N ARG A 13 -2.36 -15.44 17.12
CA ARG A 13 -3.00 -16.01 18.30
C ARG A 13 -4.45 -15.59 18.49
N SER A 14 -4.85 -14.37 18.11
CA SER A 14 -6.25 -13.95 18.18
C SER A 14 -7.11 -14.60 17.10
N LEU A 15 -6.51 -14.96 15.96
CA LEU A 15 -7.18 -15.61 14.82
C LEU A 15 -7.30 -17.13 14.94
N ARG A 16 -7.14 -17.67 16.15
CA ARG A 16 -7.30 -19.10 16.41
C ARG A 16 -8.74 -19.53 16.13
N GLY A 17 -8.93 -20.47 15.20
CA GLY A 17 -10.26 -20.93 14.78
C GLY A 17 -10.84 -20.19 13.56
N ALA A 18 -10.18 -19.13 13.07
CA ALA A 18 -10.55 -18.50 11.81
C ALA A 18 -10.15 -19.38 10.60
N ASN A 19 -10.61 -19.02 9.40
CA ASN A 19 -10.12 -19.63 8.16
C ASN A 19 -8.81 -18.96 7.68
N ALA A 20 -8.11 -19.58 6.72
CA ALA A 20 -6.84 -19.05 6.22
C ALA A 20 -6.99 -17.70 5.53
N GLU A 21 -8.11 -17.45 4.85
CA GLU A 21 -8.41 -16.17 4.23
C GLU A 21 -8.43 -15.03 5.26
N ALA A 22 -9.13 -15.21 6.37
CA ALA A 22 -9.19 -14.21 7.44
C ALA A 22 -7.80 -13.90 8.01
N VAL A 23 -6.96 -14.93 8.18
CA VAL A 23 -5.56 -14.76 8.59
C VAL A 23 -4.78 -13.93 7.58
N ILE A 24 -4.89 -14.25 6.29
CA ILE A 24 -4.20 -13.56 5.21
C ILE A 24 -4.65 -12.10 5.12
N ARG A 25 -5.96 -11.85 5.15
CA ARG A 25 -6.54 -10.50 5.10
C ARG A 25 -6.11 -9.64 6.28
N ARG A 26 -5.99 -10.22 7.48
CA ARG A 26 -5.56 -9.49 8.69
C ARG A 26 -4.08 -9.16 8.67
N LEU A 27 -3.23 -10.10 8.26
CA LEU A 27 -1.76 -9.94 8.33
C LEU A 27 -1.21 -9.12 7.16
N THR A 28 -1.77 -9.26 5.96
CA THR A 28 -1.29 -8.57 4.75
C THR A 28 -1.07 -7.06 4.93
N PRO A 29 -2.02 -6.26 5.47
CA PRO A 29 -1.80 -4.82 5.66
C PRO A 29 -0.68 -4.51 6.67
N ILE A 30 -0.50 -5.36 7.70
CA ILE A 30 0.58 -5.21 8.69
C ILE A 30 1.93 -5.42 8.00
N ILE A 31 2.07 -6.51 7.25
CA ILE A 31 3.30 -6.82 6.52
C ILE A 31 3.62 -5.70 5.53
N ARG A 32 2.64 -5.28 4.71
CA ARG A 32 2.80 -4.19 3.74
C ARG A 32 3.28 -2.90 4.40
N GLY A 33 2.65 -2.48 5.50
CA GLY A 33 3.01 -1.24 6.20
C GLY A 33 4.44 -1.28 6.75
N TRP A 34 4.79 -2.33 7.48
CA TRP A 34 6.13 -2.47 8.07
C TRP A 34 7.21 -2.62 7.00
N SER A 35 6.96 -3.43 5.96
CA SER A 35 7.85 -3.54 4.82
C SER A 35 8.08 -2.20 4.13
N ALA A 36 7.01 -1.42 3.89
CA ALA A 36 7.11 -0.14 3.23
C ALA A 36 7.89 0.89 4.06
N TYR A 37 7.69 0.94 5.38
CA TYR A 37 8.46 1.80 6.27
C TYR A 37 9.96 1.47 6.24
N TYR A 38 10.30 0.19 6.42
CA TYR A 38 11.71 -0.24 6.54
C TYR A 38 12.41 -0.50 5.20
N ARG A 39 11.73 -0.33 4.06
CA ARG A 39 12.34 -0.56 2.73
C ARG A 39 13.51 0.37 2.45
N ASN A 40 13.57 1.53 3.14
CA ASN A 40 14.61 2.52 2.93
C ASN A 40 15.89 2.27 3.74
N ALA A 41 15.82 1.34 4.69
CA ALA A 41 16.93 0.91 5.53
C ALA A 41 17.52 -0.43 5.04
N VAL A 42 18.66 -0.82 5.59
CA VAL A 42 19.28 -2.13 5.35
C VAL A 42 18.51 -3.21 6.11
N SER A 43 17.35 -3.62 5.58
CA SER A 43 16.37 -4.46 6.29
C SER A 43 16.18 -5.86 5.70
N LYS A 44 17.00 -6.31 4.74
CA LYS A 44 16.82 -7.62 4.10
C LYS A 44 16.89 -8.79 5.08
N GLU A 45 17.94 -8.85 5.89
CA GLU A 45 18.12 -9.91 6.88
C GLU A 45 17.00 -9.89 7.91
N ALA A 46 16.68 -8.69 8.44
CA ALA A 46 15.58 -8.50 9.37
C ALA A 46 14.23 -8.95 8.80
N PHE A 47 13.97 -8.72 7.51
CA PHE A 47 12.77 -9.22 6.83
C PHE A 47 12.74 -10.75 6.75
N ALA A 48 13.85 -11.41 6.43
CA ALA A 48 13.94 -12.86 6.45
C ALA A 48 13.69 -13.43 7.86
N THR A 49 14.25 -12.81 8.90
CA THR A 49 13.97 -13.19 10.30
C THR A 49 12.49 -13.06 10.66
N LEU A 50 11.82 -12.01 10.18
CA LEU A 50 10.39 -11.81 10.41
C LEU A 50 9.53 -12.84 9.68
N ASP A 51 9.85 -13.16 8.43
CA ASP A 51 9.17 -14.19 7.66
C ASP A 51 9.31 -15.56 8.34
N HIS A 52 10.52 -15.93 8.78
CA HIS A 52 10.74 -17.19 9.50
C HIS A 52 9.94 -17.25 10.81
N HIS A 53 9.96 -16.19 11.61
CA HIS A 53 9.17 -16.12 12.84
C HIS A 53 7.66 -16.23 12.58
N LEU A 54 7.17 -15.55 11.54
CA LEU A 54 5.76 -15.61 11.17
C LEU A 54 5.36 -17.01 10.69
N TRP A 55 6.21 -17.66 9.89
CA TRP A 55 6.02 -19.04 9.46
C TRP A 55 5.87 -19.98 10.66
N GLN A 56 6.71 -19.87 11.69
CA GLN A 56 6.61 -20.71 12.90
C GLN A 56 5.24 -20.57 13.59
N HIS A 57 4.70 -19.35 13.66
CA HIS A 57 3.40 -19.10 14.26
C HIS A 57 2.23 -19.58 13.40
N LEU A 58 2.30 -19.37 12.08
CA LEU A 58 1.30 -19.86 11.14
C LEU A 58 1.27 -21.39 11.11
N TYR A 59 2.43 -22.04 11.18
CA TYR A 59 2.53 -23.49 11.25
C TYR A 59 1.87 -24.04 12.52
N ARG A 60 2.15 -23.45 13.69
CA ARG A 60 1.49 -23.81 14.96
C ARG A 60 -0.01 -23.56 14.92
N TRP A 61 -0.44 -22.45 14.31
CA TRP A 61 -1.85 -22.15 14.11
C TRP A 61 -2.53 -23.22 13.25
N ALA A 62 -1.89 -23.64 12.16
CA ALA A 62 -2.42 -24.62 11.22
C ALA A 62 -2.51 -26.01 11.86
N LEU A 63 -1.47 -26.46 12.57
CA LEU A 63 -1.49 -27.70 13.34
C LEU A 63 -2.64 -27.74 14.35
N ARG A 64 -2.84 -26.64 15.09
CA ARG A 64 -3.90 -26.56 16.10
C ARG A 64 -5.31 -26.51 15.50
N SER A 65 -5.43 -26.01 14.28
CA SER A 65 -6.70 -25.98 13.53
C SER A 65 -7.07 -27.36 12.97
N HIS A 66 -6.09 -28.27 12.86
CA HIS A 66 -6.24 -29.60 12.28
C HIS A 66 -5.58 -30.68 13.13
N GLN A 67 -6.04 -30.82 14.39
CA GLN A 67 -5.43 -31.72 15.38
C GLN A 67 -5.44 -33.20 14.93
N ASN A 68 -6.43 -33.59 14.13
CA ASN A 68 -6.60 -34.95 13.64
C ASN A 68 -5.90 -35.21 12.29
N LYS A 69 -5.15 -34.25 11.75
CA LYS A 69 -4.45 -34.39 10.47
C LYS A 69 -2.93 -34.48 10.69
N PRO A 70 -2.23 -35.31 9.90
CA PRO A 70 -0.79 -35.43 10.02
C PRO A 70 -0.08 -34.14 9.56
N ARG A 71 1.14 -33.92 10.06
CA ARG A 71 1.92 -32.70 9.79
C ARG A 71 2.14 -32.45 8.29
N HIS A 72 2.40 -33.50 7.51
CA HIS A 72 2.60 -33.38 6.06
C HIS A 72 1.33 -32.87 5.36
N TRP A 73 0.15 -33.27 5.81
CA TRP A 73 -1.11 -32.78 5.27
C TRP A 73 -1.28 -31.29 5.55
N VAL A 74 -0.94 -30.84 6.76
CA VAL A 74 -1.01 -29.42 7.14
C VAL A 74 -0.06 -28.58 6.30
N VAL A 75 1.18 -29.05 6.10
CA VAL A 75 2.15 -28.39 5.22
C VAL A 75 1.60 -28.32 3.80
N ASN A 76 1.17 -29.44 3.24
CA ASN A 76 0.63 -29.50 1.89
C ASN A 76 -0.63 -28.66 1.75
N ARG A 77 -1.46 -28.51 2.78
CA ARG A 77 -2.69 -27.70 2.71
C ARG A 77 -2.39 -26.20 2.65
N TYR A 78 -1.48 -25.71 3.48
CA TYR A 78 -1.33 -24.27 3.73
C TYR A 78 -0.04 -23.65 3.22
N PHE A 79 1.00 -24.45 2.96
CA PHE A 79 2.31 -23.94 2.56
C PHE A 79 2.66 -24.45 1.17
N GLY A 80 3.20 -23.57 0.33
CA GLY A 80 3.58 -23.94 -1.02
C GLY A 80 4.04 -22.76 -1.87
N LYS A 81 4.20 -23.04 -3.16
CA LYS A 81 4.49 -22.05 -4.19
C LYS A 81 3.18 -21.45 -4.69
N PHE A 82 2.76 -20.34 -4.09
CA PHE A 82 1.55 -19.64 -4.49
C PHE A 82 1.81 -18.50 -5.50
N ASN A 83 3.03 -17.96 -5.54
CA ASN A 83 3.39 -16.84 -6.41
C ASN A 83 4.12 -17.36 -7.66
N PRO A 84 3.55 -17.28 -8.88
CA PRO A 84 4.21 -17.80 -10.09
C PRO A 84 5.55 -17.12 -10.40
N SER A 85 5.67 -15.83 -10.07
CA SER A 85 6.89 -15.05 -10.28
C SER A 85 8.00 -15.34 -9.26
N ARG A 86 7.71 -16.12 -8.20
CA ARG A 86 8.65 -16.41 -7.11
C ARG A 86 8.58 -17.87 -6.70
N GLN A 87 9.69 -18.59 -6.81
CA GLN A 87 9.77 -20.03 -6.50
C GLN A 87 9.82 -20.36 -4.99
N ASP A 88 9.25 -19.50 -4.14
CA ASP A 88 9.25 -19.65 -2.69
C ASP A 88 8.29 -20.77 -2.26
N ARG A 89 8.84 -21.83 -1.66
CA ARG A 89 8.07 -23.03 -1.29
C ARG A 89 7.33 -22.93 0.04
N TRP A 90 7.65 -21.95 0.87
CA TRP A 90 7.16 -21.81 2.25
C TRP A 90 6.21 -20.61 2.42
N VAL A 91 5.44 -20.29 1.38
CA VAL A 91 4.44 -19.22 1.45
C VAL A 91 3.16 -19.78 2.05
N PHE A 92 2.64 -19.12 3.09
CA PHE A 92 1.32 -19.45 3.64
C PHE A 92 0.22 -18.97 2.69
N GLY A 93 -0.73 -19.83 2.38
CA GLY A 93 -1.85 -19.51 1.51
C GLY A 93 -3.00 -20.47 1.69
N ASP A 94 -4.09 -20.17 1.02
CA ASP A 94 -5.22 -21.07 0.87
C ASP A 94 -5.25 -21.60 -0.56
N ARG A 95 -5.25 -22.92 -0.72
CA ARG A 95 -5.17 -23.56 -2.04
C ARG A 95 -6.49 -23.52 -2.80
N ASP A 96 -7.60 -23.43 -2.10
CA ASP A 96 -8.92 -23.43 -2.74
C ASP A 96 -9.18 -22.08 -3.39
N SER A 97 -8.92 -20.99 -2.66
CA SER A 97 -9.06 -19.62 -3.20
C SER A 97 -7.83 -19.11 -3.94
N GLY A 98 -6.66 -19.75 -3.79
CA GLY A 98 -5.40 -19.33 -4.39
C GLY A 98 -4.79 -18.07 -3.76
N ILE A 99 -5.41 -17.48 -2.73
CA ILE A 99 -4.88 -16.32 -2.03
C ILE A 99 -3.69 -16.73 -1.16
N TYR A 100 -2.73 -15.82 -1.00
CA TYR A 100 -1.53 -16.09 -0.24
C TYR A 100 -1.04 -14.88 0.53
N LEU A 101 -0.31 -15.16 1.60
CA LEU A 101 0.31 -14.15 2.43
C LEU A 101 1.57 -13.61 1.76
N ARG A 102 1.62 -12.29 1.61
CA ARG A 102 2.83 -11.60 1.17
C ARG A 102 3.96 -11.78 2.20
N GLN A 103 5.17 -12.07 1.73
CA GLN A 103 6.37 -12.10 2.57
C GLN A 103 7.06 -10.74 2.67
N PHE A 104 7.74 -10.48 3.79
CA PHE A 104 8.56 -9.28 3.99
C PHE A 104 9.72 -9.23 3.00
N VAL A 105 10.39 -10.37 2.78
CA VAL A 105 11.60 -10.51 1.94
C VAL A 105 11.35 -10.13 0.47
N TRP A 106 10.11 -10.17 0.00
CA TRP A 106 9.74 -9.74 -1.35
C TRP A 106 9.82 -8.23 -1.56
N THR A 107 9.96 -7.48 -0.48
CA THR A 107 10.10 -6.02 -0.54
C THR A 107 11.47 -5.64 -1.07
N LYS A 108 11.49 -4.88 -2.18
CA LYS A 108 12.72 -4.30 -2.72
C LYS A 108 13.23 -3.22 -1.77
N ILE A 109 14.47 -3.38 -1.31
CA ILE A 109 15.16 -2.35 -0.54
C ILE A 109 15.54 -1.22 -1.50
N VAL A 110 15.23 0.01 -1.12
CA VAL A 110 15.46 1.22 -1.91
C VAL A 110 16.18 2.20 -1.00
N ARG A 111 17.48 2.41 -1.19
CA ARG A 111 18.24 3.31 -0.31
C ARG A 111 17.62 4.71 -0.30
N HIS A 112 17.46 5.28 0.90
CA HIS A 112 17.07 6.68 1.03
C HIS A 112 18.08 7.55 0.28
N ARG A 113 17.59 8.40 -0.62
CA ARG A 113 18.42 9.39 -1.31
C ARG A 113 18.27 10.68 -0.53
N LEU A 114 19.35 11.26 -0.02
CA LEU A 114 19.30 12.55 0.68
C LEU A 114 18.79 13.67 -0.25
N VAL A 115 18.25 14.72 0.35
CA VAL A 115 18.04 15.98 -0.40
C VAL A 115 19.42 16.57 -0.71
N MET A 116 19.61 17.14 -1.90
CA MET A 116 20.92 17.67 -2.30
C MET A 116 21.19 18.96 -1.53
N GLY A 117 22.05 18.93 -0.50
CA GLY A 117 22.55 20.14 0.19
C GLY A 117 21.44 21.13 0.56
N THR A 118 21.56 22.37 0.05
CA THR A 118 20.63 23.49 0.25
C THR A 118 19.47 23.52 -0.74
N ALA A 119 19.19 22.42 -1.45
CA ALA A 119 18.08 22.34 -2.39
C ALA A 119 16.77 22.75 -1.71
N SER A 120 16.19 23.84 -2.17
CA SER A 120 14.88 24.33 -1.74
C SER A 120 13.80 23.87 -2.73
N PRO A 121 12.61 23.44 -2.27
CA PRO A 121 11.45 23.20 -3.13
C PRO A 121 11.03 24.41 -3.97
N ASP A 122 11.35 25.62 -3.52
CA ASP A 122 10.97 26.88 -4.15
C ASP A 122 12.03 27.41 -5.14
N ASP A 123 13.14 26.68 -5.31
CA ASP A 123 14.17 27.02 -6.29
C ASP A 123 13.77 26.51 -7.68
N PRO A 124 13.45 27.40 -8.65
CA PRO A 124 13.02 26.99 -9.99
C PRO A 124 14.11 26.22 -10.75
N ALA A 125 15.39 26.42 -10.42
CA ALA A 125 16.48 25.65 -11.03
C ALA A 125 16.45 24.16 -10.65
N LEU A 126 15.71 23.80 -9.59
CA LEU A 126 15.59 22.45 -9.05
C LEU A 126 14.20 21.83 -9.28
N ASP A 127 13.36 22.42 -10.14
CA ASP A 127 12.01 21.94 -10.41
C ASP A 127 11.99 20.47 -10.83
N GLN A 128 12.81 20.12 -11.84
CA GLN A 128 12.92 18.75 -12.34
C GLN A 128 13.39 17.77 -11.25
N TYR A 129 14.30 18.21 -10.38
CA TYR A 129 14.80 17.42 -9.26
C TYR A 129 13.68 17.08 -8.26
N TRP A 130 12.86 18.08 -7.92
CA TRP A 130 11.73 17.90 -7.01
C TRP A 130 10.58 17.11 -7.63
N GLU A 131 10.33 17.29 -8.93
CA GLU A 131 9.39 16.47 -9.68
C GLU A 131 9.76 14.99 -9.66
N ASP A 132 11.02 14.66 -9.95
CA ASP A 132 11.50 13.28 -9.93
C ASP A 132 11.37 12.65 -8.54
N ARG A 133 11.59 13.46 -7.51
CA ARG A 133 11.39 13.07 -6.11
C ARG A 133 9.91 12.77 -5.82
N ARG A 134 8.99 13.63 -6.26
CA ARG A 134 7.53 13.42 -6.12
C ARG A 134 7.04 12.20 -6.89
N ARG A 135 7.45 12.03 -8.15
CA ARG A 135 7.12 10.85 -8.99
C ARG A 135 7.50 9.53 -8.31
N LYS A 136 8.67 9.49 -7.65
CA LYS A 136 9.10 8.33 -6.87
C LYS A 136 8.16 8.08 -5.69
N THR A 137 7.78 9.11 -4.94
CA THR A 137 6.84 9.00 -3.82
C THR A 137 5.47 8.47 -4.29
N TYR A 138 4.93 8.97 -5.39
CA TYR A 138 3.64 8.50 -5.94
C TYR A 138 3.69 7.02 -6.33
N SER A 139 4.78 6.59 -6.96
CA SER A 139 5.01 5.19 -7.32
C SER A 139 4.99 4.23 -6.11
N LEU A 140 5.24 4.72 -4.89
CA LEU A 140 5.20 3.89 -3.67
C LEU A 140 3.78 3.57 -3.22
N LEU A 141 2.78 4.35 -3.62
CA LEU A 141 1.39 4.20 -3.20
C LEU A 141 0.69 3.01 -3.88
N GLY A 142 1.15 2.67 -5.09
CA GLY A 142 0.60 1.59 -5.91
C GLY A 142 -0.86 1.78 -6.34
N GLY A 143 -1.34 0.88 -7.20
CA GLY A 143 -2.73 0.83 -7.66
C GLY A 143 -3.16 2.03 -8.51
N VAL A 144 -4.48 2.16 -8.71
CA VAL A 144 -5.09 3.21 -9.54
C VAL A 144 -4.70 4.61 -9.06
N THR A 145 -4.61 4.82 -7.75
CA THR A 145 -4.25 6.13 -7.19
C THR A 145 -2.84 6.56 -7.58
N ALA A 146 -1.86 5.66 -7.56
CA ALA A 146 -0.51 5.98 -8.02
C ALA A 146 -0.52 6.35 -9.51
N SER A 147 -1.24 5.60 -10.34
CA SER A 147 -1.38 5.89 -11.77
C SER A 147 -1.98 7.27 -12.03
N LEU A 148 -3.05 7.63 -11.29
CA LEU A 148 -3.69 8.95 -11.41
C LEU A 148 -2.80 10.09 -10.92
N LEU A 149 -2.04 9.90 -9.83
CA LEU A 149 -1.09 10.89 -9.36
C LEU A 149 0.06 11.09 -10.36
N LEU A 150 0.58 10.02 -10.96
CA LEU A 150 1.62 10.13 -11.98
C LEU A 150 1.09 10.85 -13.24
N ARG A 151 -0.11 10.49 -13.72
CA ARG A 151 -0.72 11.11 -14.90
C ARG A 151 -1.02 12.59 -14.70
N GLN A 152 -1.46 13.00 -13.51
CA GLN A 152 -1.78 14.40 -13.18
C GLN A 152 -0.59 15.15 -12.56
N GLN A 153 0.61 14.55 -12.55
CA GLN A 153 1.81 15.09 -11.90
C GLN A 153 1.60 15.45 -10.40
N GLY A 154 0.60 14.83 -9.77
CA GLY A 154 0.15 15.09 -8.42
C GLY A 154 -0.57 16.42 -8.23
N ARG A 155 -0.96 17.11 -9.29
CA ARG A 155 -1.70 18.39 -9.26
C ARG A 155 -3.20 18.17 -9.44
N CYS A 156 -4.00 19.06 -8.87
CA CYS A 156 -5.44 19.09 -9.08
C CYS A 156 -5.77 19.84 -10.38
N PRO A 157 -6.57 19.29 -11.30
CA PRO A 157 -6.87 19.93 -12.59
C PRO A 157 -7.67 21.24 -12.50
N ALA A 158 -8.26 21.55 -11.34
CA ALA A 158 -9.07 22.77 -11.16
C ALA A 158 -8.33 23.95 -10.52
N CYS A 159 -7.31 23.70 -9.70
CA CYS A 159 -6.55 24.75 -9.00
C CYS A 159 -5.04 24.65 -9.17
N ASP A 160 -4.56 23.66 -9.92
CA ASP A 160 -3.16 23.36 -10.20
C ASP A 160 -2.26 23.11 -8.98
N THR A 161 -2.83 23.08 -7.77
CA THR A 161 -2.10 22.83 -6.53
C THR A 161 -1.91 21.33 -6.30
N PHE A 162 -0.85 20.94 -5.58
CA PHE A 162 -0.58 19.54 -5.25
C PHE A 162 -1.72 18.89 -4.42
N LEU A 163 -2.08 17.68 -4.83
CA LEU A 163 -3.08 16.81 -4.17
C LEU A 163 -2.55 16.21 -2.86
N LEU A 164 -1.23 16.17 -2.68
CA LEU A 164 -0.55 15.68 -1.49
C LEU A 164 0.46 16.73 -1.03
N SER A 165 0.38 17.18 0.22
CA SER A 165 1.39 18.03 0.84
C SER A 165 2.69 17.22 1.03
N ALA A 166 3.83 17.77 0.64
CA ALA A 166 5.11 17.06 0.58
C ALA A 166 5.71 16.74 1.98
N ASP A 167 5.24 17.39 3.04
CA ASP A 167 6.17 17.67 4.16
C ASP A 167 6.12 16.73 5.35
N HIS A 168 5.19 15.77 5.40
CA HIS A 168 5.05 14.93 6.61
C HIS A 168 4.96 13.46 6.23
N GLY A 169 6.10 12.90 5.85
CA GLY A 169 6.28 11.45 5.86
C GLY A 169 6.15 10.91 7.30
N PRO A 170 5.68 9.67 7.48
CA PRO A 170 5.54 9.07 8.80
C PRO A 170 6.91 8.90 9.45
N GLN A 171 7.03 9.30 10.71
CA GLN A 171 8.28 9.22 11.49
C GLN A 171 8.42 7.88 12.22
N SER A 172 7.36 7.06 12.26
CA SER A 172 7.37 5.73 12.86
C SER A 172 6.59 4.68 12.05
N PRO A 173 6.85 3.37 12.24
CA PRO A 173 6.14 2.29 11.54
C PRO A 173 4.63 2.25 11.84
N GLN A 174 4.23 2.69 13.03
CA GLN A 174 2.83 2.78 13.47
C GLN A 174 2.14 3.94 12.76
N GLU A 175 2.82 5.09 12.72
CA GLU A 175 2.42 6.22 11.89
C GLU A 175 2.40 5.86 10.41
N TRP A 176 3.19 4.90 9.92
CA TRP A 176 3.11 4.50 8.51
C TRP A 176 1.72 4.00 8.13
N GLY A 177 1.06 3.24 9.01
CA GLY A 177 -0.33 2.81 8.82
C GLY A 177 -1.32 3.97 8.91
N GLN A 178 -1.08 4.93 9.79
CA GLN A 178 -1.91 6.13 9.91
C GLN A 178 -1.66 7.09 8.75
N TRP A 179 -0.44 7.21 8.24
CA TRP A 179 -0.04 8.03 7.11
C TRP A 179 -0.57 7.43 5.83
N THR A 180 -0.47 6.12 5.59
CA THR A 180 -1.17 5.50 4.45
C THR A 180 -2.66 5.66 4.59
N SER A 181 -3.24 5.61 5.80
CA SER A 181 -4.67 5.86 6.01
C SER A 181 -5.06 7.32 5.85
N THR A 182 -4.23 8.28 6.27
CA THR A 182 -4.41 9.73 6.17
C THR A 182 -4.21 10.18 4.75
N LEU A 183 -3.24 9.61 4.05
CA LEU A 183 -2.99 9.80 2.65
C LEU A 183 -4.08 9.11 1.81
N THR A 184 -4.50 7.90 2.15
CA THR A 184 -5.69 7.26 1.53
C THR A 184 -6.95 8.06 1.81
N ARG A 185 -7.11 8.63 3.02
CA ARG A 185 -8.24 9.49 3.38
C ARG A 185 -8.15 10.83 2.68
N ALA A 186 -6.97 11.41 2.52
CA ALA A 186 -6.72 12.61 1.75
C ALA A 186 -7.03 12.35 0.28
N LEU A 187 -6.58 11.23 -0.27
CA LEU A 187 -6.88 10.79 -1.64
C LEU A 187 -8.35 10.37 -1.82
N ARG A 188 -9.04 9.87 -0.79
CA ARG A 188 -10.50 9.65 -0.80
C ARG A 188 -11.27 10.96 -0.71
N LYS A 189 -10.78 11.93 0.09
CA LYS A 189 -11.27 13.31 0.09
C LYS A 189 -11.02 13.93 -1.29
N SER A 190 -9.90 13.59 -1.93
CA SER A 190 -9.60 13.92 -3.31
C SER A 190 -10.38 13.02 -4.27
N ALA A 191 -11.70 13.16 -4.30
CA ALA A 191 -12.56 12.20 -5.00
C ALA A 191 -12.15 11.95 -6.46
N VAL A 192 -12.31 10.70 -6.89
CA VAL A 192 -12.17 10.31 -8.30
C VAL A 192 -13.40 10.84 -9.04
N VAL A 193 -13.18 11.75 -9.98
CA VAL A 193 -14.21 12.28 -10.88
C VAL A 193 -14.05 11.60 -12.24
N MET A 194 -15.17 11.26 -12.88
CA MET A 194 -15.22 10.80 -14.27
C MET A 194 -15.32 12.02 -15.19
N ASP A 195 -14.38 12.15 -16.10
CA ASP A 195 -14.55 13.02 -17.26
C ASP A 195 -15.35 12.24 -18.31
N ALA A 196 -16.61 12.61 -18.46
CA ALA A 196 -17.39 12.26 -19.65
C ALA A 196 -17.08 13.33 -20.69
N THR A 197 -16.00 13.15 -21.45
CA THR A 197 -15.79 13.98 -22.64
C THR A 197 -16.91 13.66 -23.62
N GLN A 198 -17.62 14.69 -24.11
CA GLN A 198 -18.57 14.56 -25.20
C GLN A 198 -17.79 14.16 -26.46
N GLY A 199 -17.72 12.86 -26.75
CA GLY A 199 -16.94 12.29 -27.85
C GLY A 199 -16.36 10.93 -27.46
N ASP A 200 -16.14 10.09 -28.48
CA ASP A 200 -15.88 8.63 -28.51
C ASP A 200 -14.63 8.11 -27.74
N HIS A 201 -14.19 8.82 -26.71
CA HIS A 201 -13.05 8.49 -25.87
C HIS A 201 -13.46 7.88 -24.52
N PRO A 202 -12.69 6.91 -23.99
CA PRO A 202 -13.03 6.25 -22.74
C PRO A 202 -13.02 7.23 -21.57
N THR A 203 -14.02 7.10 -20.70
CA THR A 203 -14.19 7.88 -19.46
C THR A 203 -12.87 8.00 -18.70
N ALA A 204 -12.37 9.23 -18.54
CA ALA A 204 -11.09 9.47 -17.88
C ALA A 204 -11.30 9.73 -16.37
N HIS A 205 -10.73 8.86 -15.53
CA HIS A 205 -10.69 9.10 -14.09
C HIS A 205 -9.66 10.19 -13.76
N ARG A 206 -10.00 11.12 -12.86
CA ARG A 206 -9.10 12.17 -12.35
C ARG A 206 -9.29 12.41 -10.85
N LEU A 207 -8.22 12.78 -10.13
CA LEU A 207 -8.28 13.13 -8.70
C LEU A 207 -8.34 14.66 -8.54
N MET A 208 -9.24 15.13 -7.69
CA MET A 208 -9.44 16.56 -7.44
C MET A 208 -9.62 16.85 -5.96
N HIS A 209 -9.15 17.98 -5.44
CA HIS A 209 -9.47 18.36 -4.05
C HIS A 209 -10.99 18.38 -3.83
N ALA A 210 -11.43 17.99 -2.62
CA ALA A 210 -12.85 17.96 -2.26
C ALA A 210 -13.56 19.30 -2.54
N HIS A 211 -12.93 20.42 -2.20
CA HIS A 211 -13.48 21.76 -2.39
C HIS A 211 -13.53 22.15 -3.88
N CYS A 212 -12.51 21.79 -4.67
CA CYS A 212 -12.48 22.03 -6.11
C CYS A 212 -13.64 21.31 -6.80
N ARG A 213 -13.86 20.04 -6.44
CA ARG A 213 -14.99 19.26 -6.94
C ARG A 213 -16.33 19.90 -6.58
N GLN A 214 -16.52 20.33 -5.33
CA GLN A 214 -17.75 21.00 -4.89
C GLN A 214 -18.00 22.30 -5.69
N ARG A 215 -16.95 23.07 -5.98
CA ARG A 215 -17.03 24.28 -6.80
C ARG A 215 -17.42 23.97 -8.26
N GLU A 216 -16.82 22.93 -8.87
CA GLU A 216 -17.20 22.49 -10.22
C GLU A 216 -18.67 22.05 -10.30
N HIS A 217 -19.16 21.26 -9.32
CA HIS A 217 -20.57 20.85 -9.31
C HIS A 217 -21.52 22.05 -9.20
N ARG A 218 -21.23 23.02 -8.32
CA ARG A 218 -22.02 24.25 -8.19
C ARG A 218 -22.02 25.08 -9.48
N ASN A 219 -20.87 25.19 -10.14
CA ASN A 219 -20.77 25.90 -11.42
C ASN A 219 -21.57 25.19 -12.52
N ARG A 220 -21.51 23.86 -12.62
CA ARG A 220 -22.31 23.10 -13.59
C ARG A 220 -23.82 23.24 -13.35
N GLN A 221 -24.26 23.29 -12.09
CA GLN A 221 -25.67 23.51 -11.75
C GLN A 221 -26.16 24.94 -12.07
N ARG A 222 -25.28 25.94 -12.00
CA ARG A 222 -25.62 27.33 -12.39
C ARG A 222 -25.72 27.55 -13.90
N VAL A 223 -25.11 26.68 -14.70
CA VAL A 223 -25.06 26.79 -16.17
C VAL A 223 -26.19 25.97 -16.83
N GLN A 224 -27.01 25.24 -16.08
CA GLN A 224 -28.22 24.62 -16.63
C GLN A 224 -29.29 25.72 -16.85
N PRO A 225 -29.72 25.99 -18.10
CA PRO A 225 -30.77 26.96 -18.34
C PRO A 225 -32.08 26.46 -17.74
N ILE A 226 -32.80 27.37 -17.09
CA ILE A 226 -34.20 27.20 -16.72
C ILE A 226 -34.95 26.97 -18.05
N GLN A 227 -35.52 25.77 -18.21
CA GLN A 227 -36.49 25.48 -19.27
C GLN A 227 -37.82 26.14 -18.95
#